data_AF-X0W9Q9-F1
#
_entry.id   AF-X0W9Q9-F1
#
_cell.length_a   1.000
_cell.length_b   1.000
_cell.length_c   1.000
_cell.angle_alpha   90.00
_cell.angle_beta   90.00
_cell.angle_gamma   90.00
#
_symmetry.space_group_name_H-M   'P 1'
#
loop_
_entity.id
_entity.type
_entity.pdbx_description
1 polymer ?
#
loop_
_entity_poly.entity_id
_entity_poly.type
_entity_poly.pdbx_seq_one_letter_code
_entity_poly.pdbx_strand_id
1 'polypeptide(L)'
;ANEVVFKGMVRFLNRDRPQGQPMRKMKLVMNNELTKGGHLSSQPMGSLFNFVEEDPETGKENVINFPVLSENQYKPDLAKLGEILDQHKPELMVFGKSMFLYQEPVKFVHDIVKDWDVQPVIMFDMAHVLGIYGAFQTPLSEGANVITGSTHKTFFGPQRGVIAGNFPKGSPLRKLWLDIKSRAFPGSTSNHHLGTLLALLMAVYEMNEFKEEYQKQVRANAKAFARALKDTGIQVEGDEKDGFTETHQVLIRIKAHGDGQEIAR
;
A
#
# COMPACT_ATOMS: atom_id res chain seq x y z
N ALA A 1 -3.64 -1.52 -10.80
CA ALA A 1 -2.43 -2.25 -10.35
C ALA A 1 -2.79 -3.29 -9.28
N ASN A 2 -3.38 -2.89 -8.15
CA ASN A 2 -3.72 -3.80 -7.05
C ASN A 2 -4.60 -4.98 -7.49
N GLU A 3 -5.67 -4.73 -8.23
CA GLU A 3 -6.54 -5.79 -8.74
C GLU A 3 -5.80 -6.81 -9.62
N VAL A 4 -4.78 -6.40 -10.37
CA VAL A 4 -3.94 -7.32 -11.15
C VAL A 4 -3.13 -8.24 -10.24
N VAL A 5 -2.63 -7.71 -9.11
CA VAL A 5 -1.97 -8.52 -8.08
C VAL A 5 -2.98 -9.50 -7.45
N PHE A 6 -4.20 -9.05 -7.10
CA PHE A 6 -5.22 -9.92 -6.51
C PHE A 6 -5.66 -11.05 -7.47
N LYS A 7 -5.86 -10.73 -8.76
CA LYS A 7 -6.08 -11.74 -9.81
C LYS A 7 -4.90 -12.72 -9.91
N GLY A 8 -3.67 -12.22 -9.76
CA GLY A 8 -2.45 -13.02 -9.75
C GLY A 8 -2.42 -13.98 -8.55
N MET A 9 -2.78 -13.48 -7.37
CA MET A 9 -2.91 -14.26 -6.13
C MET A 9 -3.92 -15.39 -6.29
N VAL A 10 -5.15 -15.09 -6.72
CA VAL A 10 -6.18 -16.13 -6.91
C VAL A 10 -5.71 -17.18 -7.92
N ARG A 11 -5.09 -16.78 -9.03
CA ARG A 11 -4.51 -17.76 -9.98
C ARG A 11 -3.41 -18.61 -9.34
N PHE A 12 -2.52 -17.99 -8.58
CA PHE A 12 -1.41 -18.67 -7.91
C PHE A 12 -1.89 -19.71 -6.89
N LEU A 13 -2.86 -19.35 -6.05
CA LEU A 13 -3.43 -20.23 -5.02
C LEU A 13 -4.20 -21.42 -5.57
N ASN A 14 -4.64 -21.35 -6.83
CA ASN A 14 -5.42 -22.39 -7.50
C ASN A 14 -4.60 -23.18 -8.54
N ARG A 15 -3.26 -23.07 -8.53
CA ARG A 15 -2.39 -23.73 -9.52
C ARG A 15 -2.50 -25.24 -9.52
N ASP A 16 -2.61 -25.84 -8.34
CA ASP A 16 -2.66 -27.29 -8.16
C ASP A 16 -4.10 -27.77 -7.95
N ARG A 17 -5.09 -26.92 -8.26
CA ARG A 17 -6.52 -27.24 -8.12
C ARG A 17 -6.90 -28.34 -9.13
N PRO A 18 -7.58 -29.42 -8.69
CA PRO A 18 -8.14 -30.43 -9.58
C PRO A 18 -9.05 -29.83 -10.67
N GLN A 19 -9.07 -30.46 -11.84
CA GLN A 19 -9.95 -30.06 -12.93
C GLN A 19 -11.43 -30.19 -12.51
N GLY A 20 -12.25 -29.18 -12.82
CA GLY A 20 -13.69 -29.19 -12.53
C GLY A 20 -14.08 -28.63 -11.15
N GLN A 21 -13.17 -28.47 -10.20
CA GLN A 21 -13.46 -27.81 -8.93
C GLN A 21 -13.56 -26.29 -9.10
N PRO A 22 -14.32 -25.53 -8.28
CA PRO A 22 -14.32 -24.07 -8.35
C PRO A 22 -12.97 -23.48 -7.88
N MET A 23 -12.59 -22.31 -8.39
CA MET A 23 -11.45 -21.58 -7.82
C MET A 23 -11.85 -21.04 -6.45
N ARG A 24 -10.93 -21.10 -5.49
CA ARG A 24 -11.09 -20.42 -4.20
C ARG A 24 -10.52 -19.01 -4.24
N LYS A 25 -11.00 -18.17 -3.32
CA LYS A 25 -10.48 -16.82 -3.08
C LYS A 25 -9.39 -16.88 -2.00
N MET A 26 -8.80 -15.74 -1.64
CA MET A 26 -7.85 -15.66 -0.53
C MET A 26 -8.60 -15.86 0.79
N LYS A 27 -8.10 -16.72 1.67
CA LYS A 27 -8.77 -17.08 2.93
C LYS A 27 -8.88 -15.90 3.89
N LEU A 28 -7.80 -15.13 4.00
CA LEU A 28 -7.69 -13.99 4.89
C LEU A 28 -6.73 -12.97 4.28
N VAL A 29 -7.12 -11.69 4.34
CA VAL A 29 -6.29 -10.56 3.91
C VAL A 29 -6.15 -9.57 5.06
N MET A 30 -4.96 -9.01 5.27
CA MET A 30 -4.79 -7.84 6.12
C MET A 30 -4.54 -6.59 5.31
N ASN A 31 -5.08 -5.45 5.76
CA ASN A 31 -4.90 -4.16 5.10
C ASN A 31 -4.98 -2.99 6.09
N ASN A 32 -4.70 -1.76 5.65
CA ASN A 32 -4.98 -0.59 6.47
C ASN A 32 -6.48 -0.23 6.43
N GLU A 33 -7.06 0.11 7.58
CA GLU A 33 -8.48 0.49 7.69
C GLU A 33 -8.81 1.78 6.93
N LEU A 34 -9.89 1.79 6.15
CA LEU A 34 -10.27 2.93 5.30
C LEU A 34 -10.46 4.24 6.08
N THR A 35 -11.13 4.20 7.22
CA THR A 35 -11.41 5.36 8.09
C THR A 35 -10.15 5.92 8.75
N LYS A 36 -9.09 5.11 8.84
CA LYS A 36 -7.76 5.48 9.37
C LYS A 36 -6.72 5.69 8.27
N GLY A 37 -7.19 5.98 7.05
CA GLY A 37 -6.33 6.36 5.94
C GLY A 37 -5.96 5.26 4.97
N GLY A 38 -6.49 4.04 5.13
CA GLY A 38 -6.41 2.98 4.13
C GLY A 38 -6.94 3.42 2.76
N HIS A 39 -6.52 2.73 1.71
CA HIS A 39 -6.94 3.03 0.35
C HIS A 39 -8.12 2.15 -0.09
N LEU A 40 -9.09 2.70 -0.83
CA LEU A 40 -10.31 1.98 -1.25
C LEU A 40 -10.00 0.70 -2.04
N SER A 41 -9.00 0.73 -2.93
CA SER A 41 -8.65 -0.43 -3.77
C SER A 41 -8.16 -1.65 -2.98
N SER A 42 -7.75 -1.50 -1.72
CA SER A 42 -7.39 -2.62 -0.86
C SER A 42 -8.54 -3.09 0.03
N GLN A 43 -9.73 -2.48 -0.06
CA GLN A 43 -10.89 -2.81 0.76
C GLN A 43 -11.87 -3.74 0.05
N PRO A 44 -12.67 -4.54 0.79
CA PRO A 44 -13.79 -5.29 0.24
C PRO A 44 -14.78 -4.43 -0.53
N MET A 45 -15.12 -3.23 -0.04
CA MET A 45 -15.98 -2.28 -0.78
C MET A 45 -15.33 -1.68 -2.04
N GLY A 46 -14.07 -2.02 -2.34
CA GLY A 46 -13.34 -1.64 -3.54
C GLY A 46 -12.92 -2.87 -4.36
N SER A 47 -11.67 -2.88 -4.83
CA SER A 47 -11.20 -3.93 -5.74
C SER A 47 -10.98 -5.28 -5.07
N LEU A 48 -11.02 -5.40 -3.73
CA LEU A 48 -10.73 -6.66 -3.03
C LEU A 48 -11.92 -7.63 -2.97
N PHE A 49 -13.17 -7.13 -3.05
CA PHE A 49 -14.43 -7.90 -2.89
C PHE A 49 -14.40 -9.32 -3.49
N ASN A 50 -14.00 -9.38 -4.76
CA ASN A 50 -14.07 -10.61 -5.56
C ASN A 50 -12.91 -11.58 -5.29
N PHE A 51 -11.98 -11.24 -4.39
CA PHE A 51 -10.72 -11.95 -4.23
C PHE A 51 -10.45 -12.44 -2.80
N VAL A 52 -11.32 -12.14 -1.84
CA VAL A 52 -11.25 -12.64 -0.46
C VAL A 52 -12.49 -13.47 -0.12
N GLU A 53 -12.31 -14.52 0.65
CA GLU A 53 -13.39 -15.38 1.15
C GLU A 53 -14.24 -14.63 2.18
N GLU A 54 -15.44 -15.16 2.43
CA GLU A 54 -16.29 -14.73 3.52
C GLU A 54 -15.85 -15.42 4.81
N ASP A 55 -15.81 -14.68 5.91
CA ASP A 55 -15.64 -15.22 7.25
C ASP A 55 -16.94 -15.93 7.66
N PRO A 56 -16.89 -17.25 7.93
CA PRO A 56 -18.07 -18.04 8.26
C PRO A 56 -18.76 -17.61 9.56
N GLU A 57 -18.07 -16.91 10.46
CA GLU A 57 -18.66 -16.45 11.73
C GLU A 57 -19.45 -15.14 11.55
N THR A 58 -18.94 -14.23 10.71
CA THR A 58 -19.50 -12.88 10.57
C THR A 58 -20.35 -12.69 9.31
N GLY A 59 -20.21 -13.58 8.31
CA GLY A 59 -20.85 -13.44 7.00
C GLY A 59 -20.32 -12.26 6.18
N LYS A 60 -19.15 -11.74 6.54
CA LYS A 60 -18.48 -10.61 5.88
C LYS A 60 -17.17 -11.05 5.26
N GLU A 61 -16.59 -10.24 4.40
CA GLU A 61 -15.28 -10.54 3.81
C GLU A 61 -14.22 -10.68 4.90
N ASN A 62 -13.44 -11.77 4.84
CA ASN A 62 -12.46 -12.12 5.86
C ASN A 62 -11.22 -11.24 5.75
N VAL A 63 -11.34 -10.02 6.30
CA VAL A 63 -10.30 -8.99 6.30
C VAL A 63 -10.06 -8.48 7.71
N ILE A 64 -8.80 -8.49 8.14
CA ILE A 64 -8.37 -7.93 9.42
C ILE A 64 -7.55 -6.67 9.17
N ASN A 65 -7.92 -5.55 9.79
CA ASN A 65 -7.15 -4.32 9.63
C ASN A 65 -5.88 -4.33 10.48
N PHE A 66 -4.81 -3.72 9.99
CA PHE A 66 -3.60 -3.48 10.77
C PHE A 66 -3.91 -2.62 12.00
N PRO A 67 -3.42 -3.00 13.20
CA PRO A 67 -3.63 -2.21 14.40
C PRO A 67 -2.74 -0.96 14.38
N VAL A 68 -3.26 0.10 14.99
CA VAL A 68 -2.58 1.40 15.14
C VAL A 68 -2.64 1.83 16.60
N LEU A 69 -1.69 2.67 17.01
CA LEU A 69 -1.63 3.18 18.37
C LEU A 69 -2.86 4.02 18.71
N SER A 70 -3.34 3.90 19.95
CA SER A 70 -4.54 4.60 20.42
C SER A 70 -4.34 6.12 20.49
N GLU A 71 -3.13 6.53 20.86
CA GLU A 71 -2.66 7.89 21.02
C GLU A 71 -2.19 8.52 19.69
N ASN A 72 -1.87 7.68 18.70
CA ASN A 72 -1.46 8.12 17.38
C ASN A 72 -1.85 7.08 16.31
N GLN A 73 -3.07 7.24 15.78
CA GLN A 73 -3.63 6.34 14.77
C GLN A 73 -2.84 6.28 13.44
N TYR A 74 -1.84 7.15 13.25
CA TYR A 74 -0.99 7.16 12.05
C TYR A 74 0.23 6.25 12.19
N LYS A 75 0.54 5.78 13.41
CA LYS A 75 1.66 4.87 13.70
C LYS A 75 1.11 3.45 13.98
N PRO A 76 1.78 2.40 13.47
CA PRO A 76 1.35 1.02 13.71
C PRO A 76 1.55 0.61 15.18
N ASP A 77 0.65 -0.22 15.70
CA ASP A 77 0.82 -0.88 17.00
C ASP A 77 1.52 -2.24 16.77
N LEU A 78 2.83 -2.28 16.98
CA LEU A 78 3.65 -3.46 16.69
C LEU A 78 3.37 -4.63 17.63
N ALA A 79 3.05 -4.36 18.90
CA ALA A 79 2.78 -5.41 19.89
C ALA A 79 1.49 -6.15 19.51
N LYS A 80 0.42 -5.39 19.26
CA LYS A 80 -0.86 -5.96 18.82
C LYS A 80 -0.76 -6.61 17.44
N LEU A 81 0.08 -6.07 16.55
CA LEU A 81 0.32 -6.68 15.24
C LEU A 81 0.98 -8.06 15.38
N GLY A 82 1.93 -8.22 16.31
CA GLY A 82 2.52 -9.51 16.64
C GLY A 82 1.47 -10.51 17.11
N GLU A 83 0.65 -10.12 18.10
CA GLU A 83 -0.43 -10.96 18.64
C GLU A 83 -1.43 -11.42 17.54
N ILE A 84 -1.80 -10.52 16.64
CA ILE A 84 -2.69 -10.85 15.52
C ILE A 84 -2.04 -11.86 14.58
N LEU A 85 -0.75 -11.72 14.26
CA LEU A 85 -0.04 -12.63 13.34
C LEU A 85 0.25 -14.01 13.97
N ASP A 86 0.27 -14.10 15.30
CA ASP A 86 0.34 -15.37 16.01
C ASP A 86 -0.98 -16.16 15.88
N GLN A 87 -2.12 -15.45 15.95
CA GLN A 87 -3.46 -16.05 15.90
C GLN A 87 -3.97 -16.26 14.47
N HIS A 88 -3.54 -15.42 13.53
CA HIS A 88 -4.06 -15.39 12.17
C HIS A 88 -2.96 -15.56 11.12
N LYS A 89 -3.24 -16.35 10.09
CA LYS A 89 -2.33 -16.62 8.97
C LYS A 89 -2.89 -16.02 7.66
N PRO A 90 -2.77 -14.71 7.43
CA PRO A 90 -3.23 -14.10 6.18
C PRO A 90 -2.49 -14.68 4.97
N GLU A 91 -3.13 -14.68 3.80
CA GLU A 91 -2.47 -15.05 2.54
C GLU A 91 -1.90 -13.81 1.81
N LEU A 92 -2.45 -12.63 2.13
CA LEU A 92 -2.04 -11.34 1.59
C LEU A 92 -2.07 -10.27 2.69
N MET A 93 -1.05 -9.45 2.74
CA MET A 93 -0.95 -8.27 3.60
C MET A 93 -0.69 -7.04 2.74
N VAL A 94 -1.60 -6.07 2.75
CA VAL A 94 -1.57 -4.88 1.89
C VAL A 94 -1.32 -3.62 2.71
N PHE A 95 -0.07 -3.17 2.74
CA PHE A 95 0.32 -1.85 3.23
C PHE A 95 -0.02 -0.80 2.17
N GLY A 96 -1.23 -0.24 2.23
CA GLY A 96 -1.75 0.66 1.21
C GLY A 96 -2.69 1.69 1.79
N LYS A 97 -2.18 2.92 1.90
CA LYS A 97 -2.89 4.08 2.44
C LYS A 97 -3.09 5.17 1.40
N SER A 98 -4.19 5.91 1.52
CA SER A 98 -4.35 7.23 0.91
C SER A 98 -3.68 8.31 1.77
N MET A 99 -3.58 8.07 3.08
CA MET A 99 -2.97 8.97 4.06
C MET A 99 -1.71 8.34 4.66
N PHE A 100 -0.53 8.85 4.29
CA PHE A 100 0.76 8.46 4.84
C PHE A 100 1.39 9.63 5.58
N LEU A 101 1.53 9.53 6.91
CA LEU A 101 2.41 10.42 7.68
C LEU A 101 3.73 9.71 8.06
N TYR A 102 3.68 8.39 8.26
CA TYR A 102 4.77 7.56 8.76
C TYR A 102 4.94 6.29 7.96
N GLN A 103 6.11 5.66 8.10
CA GLN A 103 6.44 4.37 7.47
C GLN A 103 5.54 3.25 7.97
N GLU A 104 5.28 2.27 7.11
CA GLU A 104 4.58 1.03 7.49
C GLU A 104 5.57 -0.02 8.01
N PRO A 105 5.15 -0.96 8.88
CA PRO A 105 6.03 -1.90 9.57
C PRO A 105 6.42 -3.12 8.71
N VAL A 106 6.84 -2.89 7.46
CA VAL A 106 7.13 -3.96 6.47
C VAL A 106 8.18 -4.94 6.98
N LYS A 107 9.31 -4.43 7.48
CA LYS A 107 10.40 -5.26 7.99
C LYS A 107 10.00 -6.08 9.21
N PHE A 108 9.26 -5.47 10.13
CA PHE A 108 8.76 -6.17 11.32
C PHE A 108 7.88 -7.35 10.93
N VAL A 109 6.92 -7.13 10.02
CA VAL A 109 6.05 -8.20 9.52
C VAL A 109 6.83 -9.26 8.77
N HIS A 110 7.75 -8.87 7.88
CA HIS A 110 8.60 -9.81 7.16
C HIS A 110 9.39 -10.72 8.11
N ASP A 111 9.99 -10.15 9.15
CA ASP A 111 10.78 -10.91 10.12
C ASP A 111 9.95 -11.94 10.90
N ILE A 112 8.65 -11.70 11.11
CA ILE A 112 7.73 -12.65 11.76
C ILE A 112 7.33 -13.79 10.81
N VAL A 113 7.05 -13.47 9.54
CA VAL A 113 6.36 -14.40 8.62
C VAL A 113 7.27 -15.13 7.64
N LYS A 114 8.54 -14.73 7.52
CA LYS A 114 9.49 -15.30 6.55
C LYS A 114 9.74 -16.80 6.73
N ASP A 115 9.57 -17.32 7.94
CA ASP A 115 9.83 -18.73 8.29
C ASP A 115 8.52 -19.53 8.44
N TRP A 116 7.36 -18.97 8.09
CA TRP A 116 6.10 -19.72 8.08
C TRP A 116 6.07 -20.73 6.94
N ASP A 117 5.48 -21.90 7.18
CA ASP A 117 5.29 -22.96 6.16
C ASP A 117 4.57 -22.43 4.91
N VAL A 118 3.57 -21.57 5.14
CA VAL A 118 2.86 -20.84 4.09
C VAL A 118 3.10 -19.35 4.31
N GLN A 119 4.06 -18.81 3.55
CA GLN A 119 4.40 -17.40 3.64
C GLN A 119 3.30 -16.53 3.02
N PRO A 120 2.82 -15.49 3.74
CA PRO A 120 1.93 -14.49 3.17
C PRO A 120 2.65 -13.67 2.10
N VAL A 121 1.89 -13.13 1.16
CA VAL A 121 2.42 -12.12 0.25
C VAL A 121 2.34 -10.75 0.91
N ILE A 122 3.49 -10.11 1.09
CA ILE A 122 3.58 -8.73 1.57
C ILE A 122 3.54 -7.81 0.36
N MET A 123 2.46 -7.05 0.25
CA MET A 123 2.22 -6.07 -0.80
C MET A 123 2.28 -4.65 -0.21
N PHE A 124 3.01 -3.75 -0.86
CA PHE A 124 3.02 -2.33 -0.51
C PHE A 124 2.48 -1.50 -1.68
N ASP A 125 1.37 -0.79 -1.46
CA ASP A 125 0.84 0.19 -2.42
C ASP A 125 1.48 1.56 -2.17
N MET A 126 2.45 1.89 -3.02
CA MET A 126 3.22 3.11 -3.00
C MET A 126 2.53 4.28 -3.71
N ALA A 127 1.26 4.18 -4.10
CA ALA A 127 0.63 5.18 -4.96
C ALA A 127 0.85 6.64 -4.54
N HIS A 128 0.73 6.94 -3.24
CA HIS A 128 0.95 8.27 -2.68
C HIS A 128 2.43 8.60 -2.40
N VAL A 129 3.31 7.60 -2.26
CA VAL A 129 4.70 7.79 -1.81
C VAL A 129 5.75 7.35 -2.85
N LEU A 130 5.34 6.96 -4.06
CA LEU A 130 6.23 6.45 -5.10
C LEU A 130 7.30 7.46 -5.51
N GLY A 131 6.97 8.76 -5.60
CA GLY A 131 7.93 9.80 -5.94
C GLY A 131 8.97 10.06 -4.84
N ILE A 132 8.69 9.63 -3.62
CA ILE A 132 9.59 9.75 -2.46
C ILE A 132 10.15 8.38 -2.01
N TYR A 133 10.09 7.37 -2.87
CA TYR A 133 10.76 6.07 -2.65
C TYR A 133 12.25 6.26 -2.33
N GLY A 134 12.78 5.48 -1.39
CA GLY A 134 14.17 5.59 -0.94
C GLY A 134 14.32 6.61 0.19
N ALA A 135 13.89 7.86 -0.01
CA ALA A 135 13.95 8.89 1.02
C ALA A 135 12.90 8.71 2.13
N PHE A 136 11.72 8.17 1.79
CA PHE A 136 10.67 7.86 2.75
C PHE A 136 10.76 6.42 3.26
N GLN A 137 10.76 5.43 2.37
CA GLN A 137 10.77 4.01 2.73
C GLN A 137 11.29 3.17 1.56
N THR A 138 11.79 1.96 1.83
CA THR A 138 12.29 1.00 0.83
C THR A 138 11.64 -0.39 0.97
N PRO A 139 10.33 -0.54 0.66
CA PRO A 139 9.57 -1.74 1.03
C PRO A 139 10.16 -3.05 0.49
N LEU A 140 10.70 -3.07 -0.74
CA LEU A 140 11.31 -4.28 -1.31
C LEU A 140 12.56 -4.74 -0.56
N SER A 141 13.36 -3.81 -0.04
CA SER A 141 14.54 -4.10 0.79
C SER A 141 14.14 -4.52 2.21
N GLU A 142 12.98 -4.08 2.67
CA GLU A 142 12.40 -4.41 3.97
C GLU A 142 11.67 -5.76 3.97
N GLY A 143 11.48 -6.39 2.81
CA GLY A 143 10.89 -7.72 2.70
C GLY A 143 9.51 -7.78 2.03
N ALA A 144 9.00 -6.68 1.49
CA ALA A 144 7.83 -6.72 0.61
C ALA A 144 8.13 -7.57 -0.63
N ASN A 145 7.18 -8.43 -1.01
CA ASN A 145 7.31 -9.26 -2.21
C ASN A 145 6.93 -8.48 -3.48
N VAL A 146 5.93 -7.60 -3.35
CA VAL A 146 5.37 -6.84 -4.48
C VAL A 146 5.07 -5.42 -4.04
N ILE A 147 5.40 -4.47 -4.92
CA ILE A 147 4.95 -3.09 -4.82
C ILE A 147 4.02 -2.76 -5.97
N THR A 148 3.01 -1.97 -5.67
CA THR A 148 2.18 -1.30 -6.67
C THR A 148 2.30 0.21 -6.51
N GLY A 149 1.90 0.97 -7.52
CA GLY A 149 1.85 2.42 -7.37
C GLY A 149 1.19 3.10 -8.56
N SER A 150 0.83 4.36 -8.37
CA SER A 150 0.40 5.27 -9.41
C SER A 150 1.52 6.22 -9.80
N THR A 151 1.68 6.48 -11.09
CA THR A 151 2.76 7.32 -11.62
C THR A 151 2.35 8.77 -11.81
N HIS A 152 1.35 9.29 -11.11
CA HIS A 152 0.77 10.63 -11.32
C HIS A 152 0.47 11.38 -10.00
N LYS A 153 1.14 11.00 -8.91
CA LYS A 153 0.99 11.63 -7.58
C LYS A 153 2.31 12.30 -7.21
N THR A 154 2.97 11.85 -6.14
CA THR A 154 4.34 12.26 -5.84
C THR A 154 5.31 11.85 -6.96
N PHE A 155 5.05 10.73 -7.63
CA PHE A 155 5.72 10.46 -8.90
C PHE A 155 5.01 11.30 -9.98
N PHE A 156 5.69 12.32 -10.52
CA PHE A 156 5.12 13.33 -11.42
C PHE A 156 5.04 12.90 -12.90
N GLY A 157 4.61 11.67 -13.16
CA GLY A 157 4.44 11.13 -14.51
C GLY A 157 2.99 11.13 -15.01
N PRO A 158 2.71 10.42 -16.12
CA PRO A 158 1.37 10.29 -16.66
C PRO A 158 0.49 9.36 -15.81
N GLN A 159 -0.84 9.41 -16.00
CA GLN A 159 -1.78 8.53 -15.30
C GLN A 159 -1.61 7.06 -15.71
N ARG A 160 -0.82 6.31 -14.94
CA ARG A 160 -0.64 4.86 -15.06
C ARG A 160 -0.50 4.20 -13.70
N GLY A 161 -0.57 2.87 -13.70
CA GLY A 161 -0.18 2.03 -12.58
C GLY A 161 1.08 1.22 -12.90
N VAL A 162 1.92 1.00 -11.89
CA VAL A 162 3.10 0.13 -11.95
C VAL A 162 2.96 -1.04 -10.99
N ILE A 163 3.60 -2.15 -11.34
CA ILE A 163 3.76 -3.32 -10.47
C ILE A 163 5.23 -3.74 -10.59
N ALA A 164 5.93 -3.81 -9.47
CA ALA A 164 7.27 -4.36 -9.39
C ALA A 164 7.32 -5.39 -8.28
N GLY A 165 8.21 -6.39 -8.38
CA GLY A 165 8.26 -7.46 -7.40
C GLY A 165 9.66 -8.03 -7.22
N ASN A 166 9.94 -8.48 -6.01
CA ASN A 166 11.15 -9.18 -5.64
C ASN A 166 10.81 -10.66 -5.35
N PHE A 167 11.03 -11.50 -6.36
CA PHE A 167 10.72 -12.93 -6.30
C PHE A 167 11.98 -13.76 -6.66
N PRO A 168 12.86 -14.04 -5.67
CA PRO A 168 14.09 -14.80 -5.87
C PRO A 168 13.84 -16.17 -6.53
N LYS A 169 14.84 -16.72 -7.23
CA LYS A 169 14.71 -17.97 -8.02
C LYS A 169 14.23 -19.16 -7.18
N GLY A 170 14.67 -19.26 -5.93
CA GLY A 170 14.28 -20.33 -5.00
C GLY A 170 13.03 -20.04 -4.15
N SER A 171 12.40 -18.87 -4.30
CA SER A 171 11.23 -18.53 -3.49
C SER A 171 10.01 -19.38 -3.90
N PRO A 172 9.20 -19.87 -2.95
CA PRO A 172 7.93 -20.54 -3.27
C PRO A 172 6.97 -19.61 -4.02
N LEU A 173 7.12 -18.29 -3.85
CA LEU A 173 6.34 -17.26 -4.52
C LEU A 173 6.85 -16.94 -5.94
N ARG A 174 7.91 -17.59 -6.44
CA ARG A 174 8.47 -17.29 -7.78
C ARG A 174 7.42 -17.40 -8.89
N LYS A 175 6.55 -18.39 -8.78
CA LYS A 175 5.45 -18.67 -9.71
C LYS A 175 4.39 -17.56 -9.71
N LEU A 176 4.17 -16.88 -8.57
CA LEU A 176 3.22 -15.77 -8.46
C LEU A 176 3.54 -14.62 -9.41
N TRP A 177 4.83 -14.28 -9.60
CA TRP A 177 5.20 -13.22 -10.55
C TRP A 177 4.74 -13.52 -11.99
N LEU A 178 4.80 -14.79 -12.39
CA LEU A 178 4.32 -15.21 -13.71
C LEU A 178 2.80 -15.05 -13.81
N ASP A 179 2.06 -15.37 -12.74
CA ASP A 179 0.62 -15.18 -12.70
C ASP A 179 0.24 -13.71 -12.75
N ILE A 180 0.90 -12.86 -11.96
CA ILE A 180 0.71 -11.40 -11.98
C ILE A 180 0.93 -10.85 -13.39
N LYS A 181 2.03 -11.21 -14.06
CA LYS A 181 2.27 -10.78 -15.45
C LYS A 181 1.16 -11.26 -16.40
N SER A 182 0.72 -12.52 -16.28
CA SER A 182 -0.36 -13.08 -17.11
C SER A 182 -1.72 -12.41 -16.87
N ARG A 183 -1.90 -11.77 -15.70
CA ARG A 183 -3.09 -10.99 -15.34
C ARG A 183 -2.95 -9.53 -15.76
N ALA A 184 -1.75 -8.99 -15.86
CA ALA A 184 -1.52 -7.70 -16.50
C ALA A 184 -1.84 -7.80 -18.00
N PHE A 185 -1.22 -8.75 -18.69
CA PHE A 185 -1.45 -9.05 -20.11
C PHE A 185 -1.42 -10.58 -20.33
N PRO A 186 -2.38 -11.16 -21.08
CA PRO A 186 -3.54 -10.52 -21.70
C PRO A 186 -4.74 -10.35 -20.75
N GLY A 187 -4.56 -10.53 -19.44
CA GLY A 187 -5.68 -10.61 -18.49
C GLY A 187 -6.50 -9.32 -18.29
N SER A 188 -5.84 -8.20 -18.00
CA SER A 188 -6.50 -6.92 -17.70
C SER A 188 -6.26 -5.87 -18.78
N THR A 189 -5.28 -6.08 -19.64
CA THR A 189 -4.95 -5.20 -20.75
C THR A 189 -4.72 -6.04 -22.01
N SER A 190 -5.09 -5.49 -23.17
CA SER A 190 -4.88 -6.10 -24.49
C SER A 190 -3.70 -5.50 -25.24
N ASN A 191 -3.29 -4.27 -24.95
CA ASN A 191 -2.15 -3.61 -25.58
C ASN A 191 -1.55 -2.51 -24.67
N HIS A 192 -0.35 -2.05 -25.01
CA HIS A 192 0.33 -0.94 -24.34
C HIS A 192 -0.11 0.41 -24.94
N HIS A 193 -0.45 1.38 -24.10
CA HIS A 193 -0.76 2.74 -24.57
C HIS A 193 0.53 3.53 -24.87
N LEU A 194 1.13 3.34 -26.04
CA LEU A 194 2.48 3.84 -26.36
C LEU A 194 2.71 5.34 -26.05
N GLY A 195 1.74 6.22 -26.31
CA GLY A 195 1.88 7.66 -26.03
C GLY A 195 2.14 7.96 -24.55
N THR A 196 1.33 7.40 -23.65
CA THR A 196 1.56 7.58 -22.21
C THR A 196 2.73 6.74 -21.69
N LEU A 197 3.23 5.77 -22.45
CA LEU A 197 4.44 5.01 -22.08
C LEU A 197 5.70 5.86 -22.33
N LEU A 198 5.74 6.57 -23.47
CA LEU A 198 6.81 7.52 -23.76
C LEU A 198 6.85 8.65 -22.72
N ALA A 199 5.69 9.22 -22.37
CA ALA A 199 5.62 10.22 -21.30
C ALA A 199 6.12 9.67 -19.95
N LEU A 200 5.83 8.41 -19.64
CA LEU A 200 6.34 7.77 -18.42
C LEU A 200 7.86 7.60 -18.46
N LEU A 201 8.42 7.23 -19.61
CA LEU A 201 9.88 7.11 -19.78
C LEU A 201 10.58 8.45 -19.51
N MET A 202 10.04 9.55 -20.04
CA MET A 202 10.59 10.89 -19.79
C MET A 202 10.51 11.28 -18.31
N ALA A 203 9.37 11.06 -17.67
CA ALA A 203 9.21 11.32 -16.23
C ALA A 203 10.15 10.45 -15.37
N VAL A 204 10.47 9.23 -15.80
CA VAL A 204 11.48 8.37 -15.15
C VAL A 204 12.88 8.95 -15.29
N TYR A 205 13.24 9.49 -16.45
CA TYR A 205 14.54 10.17 -16.60
C TYR A 205 14.66 11.38 -15.68
N GLU A 206 13.64 12.25 -15.65
CA GLU A 206 13.59 13.39 -14.74
C GLU A 206 13.64 12.97 -13.27
N MET A 207 12.88 11.93 -12.88
CA MET A 207 12.95 11.42 -11.51
C MET A 207 14.33 10.86 -11.17
N ASN A 208 15.01 10.17 -12.08
CA ASN A 208 16.35 9.65 -11.79
C ASN A 208 17.38 10.76 -11.63
N GLU A 209 17.26 11.84 -12.40
CA GLU A 209 18.15 13.00 -12.34
C GLU A 209 17.89 13.85 -11.09
N PHE A 210 16.62 14.13 -10.76
CA PHE A 210 16.27 15.17 -9.79
C PHE A 210 15.71 14.66 -8.46
N LYS A 211 15.53 13.34 -8.28
CA LYS A 211 14.87 12.79 -7.08
C LYS A 211 15.46 13.25 -5.76
N GLU A 212 16.78 13.37 -5.63
CA GLU A 212 17.39 13.64 -4.31
C GLU A 212 16.97 15.02 -3.79
N GLU A 213 17.11 16.05 -4.61
CA GLU A 213 16.67 17.41 -4.27
C GLU A 213 15.14 17.50 -4.17
N TYR A 214 14.43 16.91 -5.13
CA TYR A 214 12.97 16.89 -5.14
C TYR A 214 12.39 16.29 -3.85
N GLN A 215 12.85 15.09 -3.47
CA GLN A 215 12.34 14.36 -2.30
C GLN A 215 12.67 15.09 -0.99
N LYS A 216 13.88 15.66 -0.90
CA LYS A 216 14.29 16.50 0.23
C LYS A 216 13.38 17.72 0.36
N GLN A 217 13.15 18.44 -0.73
CA GLN A 217 12.36 19.67 -0.71
C GLN A 217 10.88 19.40 -0.42
N VAL A 218 10.30 18.35 -0.99
CA VAL A 218 8.90 17.95 -0.72
C VAL A 218 8.66 17.72 0.77
N ARG A 219 9.53 16.94 1.42
CA ARG A 219 9.42 16.65 2.85
C ARG A 219 9.69 17.89 3.71
N ALA A 220 10.70 18.69 3.34
CA ALA A 220 11.01 19.93 4.04
C ALA A 220 9.82 20.91 4.00
N ASN A 221 9.18 21.06 2.84
CA ASN A 221 8.00 21.90 2.66
C ASN A 221 6.82 21.42 3.50
N ALA A 222 6.55 20.11 3.53
CA ALA A 222 5.46 19.56 4.35
C ALA A 222 5.68 19.84 5.84
N LYS A 223 6.90 19.62 6.35
CA LYS A 223 7.25 19.95 7.75
C LYS A 223 7.16 21.45 8.04
N ALA A 224 7.62 22.31 7.13
CA ALA A 224 7.51 23.75 7.28
C ALA A 224 6.05 24.22 7.29
N PHE A 225 5.22 23.67 6.40
CA PHE A 225 3.79 23.98 6.34
C PHE A 225 3.04 23.52 7.60
N ALA A 226 3.33 22.31 8.08
CA ALA A 226 2.79 21.80 9.33
C ALA A 226 3.12 22.72 10.53
N ARG A 227 4.38 23.16 10.64
CA ARG A 227 4.79 24.10 11.71
C ARG A 227 4.07 25.44 11.60
N ALA A 228 4.01 26.01 10.39
CA ALA A 228 3.32 27.27 10.16
C ALA A 228 1.82 27.20 10.55
N LEU A 229 1.13 26.11 10.22
CA LEU A 229 -0.25 25.89 10.62
C LEU A 229 -0.40 25.76 12.14
N LYS A 230 0.53 25.05 12.79
CA LYS A 230 0.53 24.97 14.25
C LYS A 230 0.71 26.35 14.89
N ASP A 231 1.62 27.17 14.38
CA ASP A 231 1.92 28.50 14.92
C ASP A 231 0.72 29.46 14.85
N THR A 232 -0.24 29.20 13.94
CA THR A 232 -1.53 29.92 13.90
C THR A 232 -2.61 29.35 14.80
N GLY A 233 -2.31 28.29 15.57
CA GLY A 233 -3.25 27.63 16.48
C GLY A 233 -4.10 26.53 15.83
N ILE A 234 -3.85 26.16 14.57
CA ILE A 234 -4.54 25.02 13.93
C ILE A 234 -3.96 23.72 14.49
N GLN A 235 -4.83 22.80 14.88
CA GLN A 235 -4.41 21.49 15.34
C GLN A 235 -3.90 20.64 14.16
N VAL A 236 -2.60 20.39 14.13
CA VAL A 236 -1.93 19.54 13.13
C VAL A 236 -1.76 18.14 13.70
N GLU A 237 -2.08 17.14 12.88
CA GLU A 237 -1.97 15.73 13.21
C GLU A 237 -0.54 15.21 13.01
N GLY A 238 -0.20 14.14 13.73
CA GLY A 238 1.16 13.60 13.78
C GLY A 238 1.89 14.01 15.05
N ASP A 239 3.18 13.75 15.09
CA ASP A 239 4.07 13.95 16.23
C ASP A 239 4.98 15.15 15.95
N GLU A 240 4.81 16.20 16.74
CA GLU A 240 5.58 17.42 16.59
C GLU A 240 7.10 17.18 16.65
N LYS A 241 7.55 16.19 17.42
CA LYS A 241 8.99 15.91 17.59
C LYS A 241 9.65 15.49 16.28
N ASP A 242 8.90 14.87 15.37
CA ASP A 242 9.37 14.51 14.03
C ASP A 242 9.01 15.57 12.96
N GLY A 243 8.31 16.64 13.36
CA GLY A 243 7.80 17.65 12.45
C GLY A 243 6.48 17.26 11.79
N PHE A 244 5.67 16.42 12.46
CA PHE A 244 4.31 15.99 12.11
C PHE A 244 4.21 14.97 10.98
N THR A 245 5.15 14.94 10.04
CA THR A 245 5.06 14.09 8.85
C THR A 245 6.43 13.78 8.28
N GLU A 246 6.60 12.55 7.79
CA GLU A 246 7.78 12.14 7.01
C GLU A 246 7.52 12.13 5.50
N THR A 247 6.36 12.63 5.05
CA THR A 247 5.91 12.56 3.66
C THR A 247 5.60 13.94 3.07
N HIS A 248 4.83 13.97 1.98
CA HIS A 248 4.31 15.17 1.31
C HIS A 248 2.99 15.67 1.91
N GLN A 249 2.41 14.94 2.87
CA GLN A 249 1.07 15.21 3.40
C GLN A 249 1.14 15.88 4.76
N VAL A 250 0.25 16.84 4.98
CA VAL A 250 -0.04 17.46 6.27
C VAL A 250 -1.53 17.27 6.54
N LEU A 251 -1.86 16.76 7.73
CA LEU A 251 -3.24 16.51 8.14
C LEU A 251 -3.59 17.46 9.29
N ILE A 252 -4.79 18.04 9.25
CA ILE A 252 -5.26 18.99 10.26
C ILE A 252 -6.63 18.60 10.79
N ARG A 253 -6.91 18.91 12.05
CA ARG A 253 -8.25 18.85 12.62
C ARG A 253 -8.96 20.17 12.44
N ILE A 254 -10.06 20.11 11.72
CA ILE A 254 -10.88 21.28 11.39
C ILE A 254 -12.18 21.36 12.18
N LYS A 255 -12.49 20.37 13.04
CA LYS A 255 -13.75 20.33 13.78
C LYS A 255 -14.02 21.60 14.62
N ALA A 256 -12.96 22.22 15.13
CA ALA A 256 -13.06 23.48 15.87
C ALA A 256 -13.36 24.70 14.97
N HIS A 257 -13.16 24.56 13.66
CA HIS A 257 -13.29 25.62 12.65
C HIS A 257 -14.56 25.48 11.79
N GLY A 258 -15.28 24.35 11.85
CA GLY A 258 -16.53 24.14 11.12
C GLY A 258 -16.67 22.75 10.51
N ASP A 259 -17.65 22.60 9.62
CA ASP A 259 -17.82 21.39 8.83
C ASP A 259 -16.78 21.30 7.71
N GLY A 260 -16.26 20.10 7.47
CA GLY A 260 -15.20 19.90 6.49
C GLY A 260 -15.61 19.98 5.05
N GLN A 261 -16.86 19.62 4.72
CA GLN A 261 -17.36 19.78 3.36
C GLN A 261 -17.60 21.24 3.04
N GLU A 262 -18.02 22.03 4.03
CA GLU A 262 -18.19 23.48 3.88
C GLU A 262 -16.85 24.20 3.72
N ILE A 263 -15.85 23.88 4.55
CA ILE A 263 -14.51 24.50 4.49
C ILE A 263 -13.78 24.17 3.17
N ALA A 264 -14.06 23.01 2.57
CA ALA A 264 -13.39 22.58 1.34
C ALA A 264 -13.98 23.20 0.05
N ARG A 265 -15.11 23.90 0.11
CA ARG A 265 -15.72 24.59 -1.04
C ARG A 265 -15.11 25.96 -1.26
#